data_AF-A0A832TNU8-F1
#
_entry.id   AF-A0A832TNU8-F1
#
_cell.length_a   1.000
_cell.length_b   1.000
_cell.length_c   1.000
_cell.angle_alpha   90.00
_cell.angle_beta   90.00
_cell.angle_gamma   90.00
#
_symmetry.space_group_name_H-M   'P 1'
#
loop_
_entity.id
_entity.type
_entity.pdbx_description
1 polymer ?
#
loop_
_entity_poly.entity_id
_entity_poly.type
_entity_poly.pdbx_seq_one_letter_code
_entity_poly.pdbx_strand_id
1 'polypeptide(L)'
;MVKEIYKERVKVLTDLWSKILQDENLARGDVIELLKESYEEKGIKPIRGFKAEDLYEKELISLYVVGKDGLGLFDDYRDVFNRLFSFEINYDDALKLILENKPLDAYEKLDRDKGNVAKSLRLAFIETVFSFKPEEILFNAIRNLNNTALDDLKHTAVSFSRFYTAFKIAEGIAEKSIRDKMSLEVMKKVIAINIGIKYPLPRQEYISLIASEVFNINQKILKRIFS
;
A
#
# COMPACT_ATOMS: atom_id res chain seq x y z
N MET A 1 8.84 9.07 11.27
CA MET A 1 9.35 7.89 11.99
C MET A 1 8.38 6.75 11.76
N VAL A 2 8.86 5.57 11.36
CA VAL A 2 8.01 4.39 11.11
C VAL A 2 7.24 4.03 12.39
N LYS A 3 5.93 3.76 12.28
CA LYS A 3 5.09 3.33 13.41
C LYS A 3 5.51 1.96 13.93
N GLU A 4 5.37 1.73 15.23
CA GLU A 4 5.80 0.48 15.88
C GLU A 4 5.16 -0.78 15.25
N ILE A 5 3.89 -0.67 14.85
CA ILE A 5 3.14 -1.75 14.17
C ILE A 5 3.72 -2.18 12.80
N TYR A 6 4.59 -1.37 12.19
CA TYR A 6 5.26 -1.69 10.91
C TYR A 6 6.75 -2.00 11.06
N LYS A 7 7.31 -1.80 12.24
CA LYS A 7 8.76 -1.89 12.47
C LYS A 7 9.32 -3.27 12.12
N GLU A 8 8.66 -4.34 12.54
CA GLU A 8 9.11 -5.71 12.22
C GLU A 8 9.03 -5.97 10.71
N ARG A 9 7.99 -5.47 10.03
CA ARG A 9 7.87 -5.58 8.57
C ARG A 9 8.99 -4.85 7.84
N VAL A 10 9.24 -3.59 8.18
CA VAL A 10 10.32 -2.80 7.56
C VAL A 10 11.68 -3.43 7.83
N LYS A 11 11.89 -3.98 9.03
CA LYS A 11 13.10 -4.73 9.37
C LYS A 11 13.28 -5.95 8.47
N VAL A 12 12.25 -6.79 8.33
CA VAL A 12 12.30 -7.98 7.46
C VAL A 12 12.60 -7.60 6.01
N LEU A 13 11.97 -6.55 5.50
CA LEU A 13 12.24 -6.05 4.15
C LEU A 13 13.68 -5.52 3.99
N THR A 14 14.22 -4.89 5.03
CA THR A 14 15.61 -4.42 5.07
C THR A 14 16.60 -5.60 5.08
N ASP A 15 16.35 -6.60 5.93
CA ASP A 15 17.17 -7.81 6.02
C ASP A 15 17.14 -8.59 4.68
N LEU A 16 15.99 -8.61 4.00
CA LEU A 16 15.84 -9.25 2.70
C LEU A 16 16.68 -8.58 1.61
N TRP A 17 16.81 -7.25 1.62
CA TRP A 17 17.73 -6.56 0.71
C TRP A 17 19.19 -7.00 0.87
N SER A 18 19.62 -7.33 2.09
CA SER A 18 20.98 -7.85 2.31
C SER A 18 21.19 -9.19 1.59
N LYS A 19 20.18 -10.05 1.54
CA LYS A 19 20.22 -11.32 0.80
C LYS A 19 20.20 -11.07 -0.72
N ILE A 20 19.33 -10.17 -1.17
CA ILE A 20 19.19 -9.84 -2.60
C ILE A 20 20.48 -9.30 -3.19
N LEU A 21 21.19 -8.43 -2.45
CA LEU A 21 22.45 -7.84 -2.92
C LEU A 21 23.63 -8.82 -2.92
N GLN A 22 23.52 -9.95 -2.22
CA GLN A 22 24.57 -10.99 -2.17
C GLN A 22 24.47 -12.00 -3.32
N ASP A 23 23.30 -12.12 -3.97
CA ASP A 23 23.06 -13.08 -5.03
C ASP A 23 22.61 -12.39 -6.33
N GLU A 24 23.57 -12.24 -7.25
CA GLU A 24 23.36 -11.62 -8.55
C GLU A 24 22.46 -12.46 -9.48
N ASN A 25 22.24 -13.74 -9.19
CA ASN A 25 21.51 -14.66 -10.06
C ASN A 25 20.01 -14.79 -9.75
N LEU A 26 19.52 -14.16 -8.67
CA LEU A 26 18.11 -14.26 -8.28
C LEU A 26 17.17 -13.86 -9.40
N ALA A 27 16.12 -14.61 -9.70
CA ALA A 27 15.02 -14.12 -10.51
C ALA A 27 13.96 -13.45 -9.62
N ARG A 28 13.04 -12.70 -10.24
CA ARG A 28 11.89 -12.11 -9.52
C ARG A 28 11.10 -13.17 -8.73
N GLY A 29 10.91 -14.35 -9.30
CA GLY A 29 10.25 -15.49 -8.64
C GLY A 29 10.92 -15.89 -7.33
N ASP A 30 12.26 -15.91 -7.31
CA ASP A 30 13.03 -16.26 -6.12
C ASP A 30 12.87 -15.20 -5.03
N VAL A 31 12.83 -13.91 -5.41
CA VAL A 31 12.57 -12.81 -4.47
C VAL A 31 11.18 -12.92 -3.83
N ILE A 32 10.16 -13.35 -4.59
CA ILE A 32 8.80 -13.57 -4.06
C ILE A 32 8.80 -14.68 -3.01
N GLU A 33 9.45 -15.81 -3.29
CA GLU A 33 9.51 -16.91 -2.33
C GLU A 33 10.33 -16.52 -1.09
N LEU A 34 11.48 -15.85 -1.25
CA LEU A 34 12.25 -15.35 -0.11
C LEU A 34 11.45 -14.36 0.76
N LEU A 35 10.65 -13.49 0.14
CA LEU A 35 9.76 -12.57 0.84
C LEU A 35 8.68 -13.32 1.62
N LYS A 36 8.07 -14.32 0.99
CA LYS A 36 7.04 -15.16 1.58
C LYS A 36 7.56 -15.94 2.77
N GLU A 37 8.68 -16.64 2.63
CA GLU A 37 9.34 -17.37 3.72
C GLU A 37 9.65 -16.43 4.90
N SER A 38 10.26 -15.28 4.61
CA SER A 38 10.64 -14.30 5.64
C SER A 38 9.41 -13.73 6.38
N TYR A 39 8.29 -13.52 5.68
CA TYR A 39 7.04 -13.08 6.29
C TYR A 39 6.40 -14.17 7.14
N GLU A 40 6.36 -15.41 6.66
CA GLU A 40 5.76 -16.56 7.36
C GLU A 40 6.52 -16.89 8.64
N GLU A 41 7.86 -16.90 8.60
CA GLU A 41 8.72 -17.10 9.79
C GLU A 41 8.46 -16.07 10.89
N LYS A 42 8.07 -14.84 10.51
CA LYS A 42 7.83 -13.72 11.41
C LYS A 42 6.35 -13.51 11.75
N GLY A 43 5.46 -14.35 11.23
CA GLY A 43 4.01 -14.20 11.41
C GLY A 43 3.43 -12.92 10.79
N ILE A 44 4.13 -12.35 9.80
CA ILE A 44 3.73 -11.14 9.09
C ILE A 44 2.80 -11.53 7.95
N LYS A 45 1.64 -10.87 7.87
CA LYS A 45 0.71 -11.06 6.76
C LYS A 45 0.92 -9.99 5.69
N PRO A 46 0.82 -10.29 4.38
CA PRO A 46 0.84 -9.27 3.33
C PRO A 46 -0.24 -8.19 3.50
N ILE A 47 0.04 -6.95 3.09
CA ILE A 47 -0.98 -5.91 3.09
C ILE A 47 -2.01 -6.22 1.99
N ARG A 48 -3.28 -6.35 2.37
CA ARG A 48 -4.34 -6.72 1.43
C ARG A 48 -5.61 -5.92 1.62
N GLY A 49 -6.35 -5.78 0.52
CA GLY A 49 -7.76 -5.42 0.55
C GLY A 49 -8.63 -6.69 0.50
N PHE A 50 -9.76 -6.60 -0.21
CA PHE A 50 -10.70 -7.71 -0.31
C PHE A 50 -10.13 -8.91 -1.09
N LYS A 51 -9.50 -8.63 -2.24
CA LYS A 51 -8.89 -9.66 -3.09
C LYS A 51 -7.61 -10.22 -2.47
N ALA A 52 -7.51 -11.54 -2.40
CA ALA A 52 -6.40 -12.30 -1.81
C ALA A 52 -5.45 -12.91 -2.86
N GLU A 53 -5.57 -12.53 -4.13
CA GLU A 53 -4.73 -13.01 -5.22
C GLU A 53 -3.36 -12.31 -5.20
N ASP A 54 -2.30 -13.05 -5.51
CA ASP A 54 -0.94 -12.54 -5.75
C ASP A 54 -0.44 -11.58 -4.67
N LEU A 55 -0.69 -11.94 -3.39
CA LEU A 55 -0.41 -11.05 -2.27
C LEU A 55 1.09 -10.74 -2.12
N TYR A 56 1.95 -11.74 -2.26
CA TYR A 56 3.40 -11.56 -2.14
C TYR A 56 3.99 -10.83 -3.34
N GLU A 57 3.48 -11.06 -4.55
CA GLU A 57 3.81 -10.25 -5.73
C GLU A 57 3.48 -8.77 -5.48
N LYS A 58 2.31 -8.47 -4.89
CA LYS A 58 1.93 -7.09 -4.51
C LYS A 58 2.75 -6.51 -3.36
N GLU A 59 3.40 -7.35 -2.55
CA GLU A 59 4.33 -6.91 -1.50
C GLU A 59 5.73 -6.59 -2.05
N LEU A 60 6.05 -6.94 -3.30
CA LEU A 60 7.28 -6.45 -3.94
C LEU A 60 7.30 -4.92 -4.04
N ILE A 61 6.13 -4.27 -4.12
CA ILE A 61 6.04 -2.80 -3.99
C ILE A 61 6.57 -2.34 -2.63
N SER A 62 6.26 -3.05 -1.55
CA SER A 62 6.77 -2.72 -0.22
C SER A 62 8.29 -2.90 -0.14
N LEU A 63 8.81 -3.98 -0.72
CA LEU A 63 10.23 -4.25 -0.78
C LEU A 63 10.97 -3.19 -1.63
N TYR A 64 10.43 -2.85 -2.79
CA TYR A 64 10.94 -1.79 -3.67
C TYR A 64 11.02 -0.45 -2.92
N VAL A 65 9.93 -0.03 -2.26
CA VAL A 65 9.88 1.24 -1.50
C VAL A 65 10.91 1.24 -0.37
N VAL A 66 11.05 0.15 0.39
CA VAL A 66 12.07 0.07 1.44
C VAL A 66 13.49 0.17 0.86
N GLY A 67 13.77 -0.50 -0.25
CA GLY A 67 15.09 -0.44 -0.88
C GLY A 67 15.43 0.93 -1.44
N LYS A 68 14.48 1.53 -2.15
CA LYS A 68 14.64 2.83 -2.79
C LYS A 68 14.62 3.98 -1.79
N ASP A 69 13.52 4.16 -1.06
CA ASP A 69 13.32 5.34 -0.21
C ASP A 69 13.84 5.13 1.22
N GLY A 70 13.86 3.88 1.72
CA GLY A 70 14.33 3.55 3.06
C GLY A 70 15.84 3.40 3.15
N LEU A 71 16.45 2.68 2.20
CA LEU A 71 17.88 2.36 2.19
C LEU A 71 18.69 3.19 1.18
N GLY A 72 18.03 3.93 0.26
CA GLY A 72 18.72 4.77 -0.73
C GLY A 72 19.48 3.98 -1.81
N LEU A 73 19.14 2.70 -2.03
CA LEU A 73 19.93 1.79 -2.86
C LEU A 73 19.72 1.97 -4.37
N PHE A 74 18.72 2.76 -4.78
CA PHE A 74 18.23 2.76 -6.16
C PHE A 74 19.28 3.20 -7.19
N ASP A 75 20.06 4.23 -6.87
CA ASP A 75 21.06 4.76 -7.82
C ASP A 75 22.32 3.89 -7.86
N ASP A 76 22.77 3.39 -6.71
CA ASP A 76 23.99 2.55 -6.60
C ASP A 76 23.77 1.12 -7.14
N TYR A 77 22.55 0.59 -7.06
CA TYR A 77 22.23 -0.79 -7.47
C TYR A 77 21.18 -0.84 -8.58
N ARG A 78 21.21 0.14 -9.49
CA ARG A 78 20.18 0.30 -10.54
C ARG A 78 19.94 -0.95 -11.39
N ASP A 79 20.98 -1.73 -11.68
CA ASP A 79 20.84 -2.98 -12.44
C ASP A 79 20.01 -4.04 -11.71
N VAL A 80 20.15 -4.15 -10.38
CA VAL A 80 19.34 -5.04 -9.54
C VAL A 80 17.88 -4.60 -9.57
N PHE A 81 17.62 -3.30 -9.45
CA PHE A 81 16.26 -2.75 -9.54
C PHE A 81 15.62 -2.98 -10.91
N ASN A 82 16.35 -2.70 -12.00
CA ASN A 82 15.85 -2.92 -13.35
C ASN A 82 15.52 -4.39 -13.63
N ARG A 83 16.31 -5.31 -13.06
CA ARG A 83 16.14 -6.75 -13.27
C ARG A 83 15.01 -7.34 -12.43
N LEU A 84 14.91 -6.97 -11.15
CA LEU A 84 13.99 -7.59 -10.19
C LEU A 84 12.67 -6.82 -10.02
N PHE A 85 12.69 -5.50 -10.22
CA PHE A 85 11.61 -4.56 -9.87
C PHE A 85 11.18 -3.66 -11.03
N SER A 86 11.31 -4.12 -12.28
CA SER A 86 10.95 -3.35 -13.48
C SER A 86 9.48 -2.89 -13.48
N PHE A 87 8.57 -3.70 -12.95
CA PHE A 87 7.16 -3.32 -12.80
C PHE A 87 6.98 -2.21 -11.78
N GLU A 88 7.65 -2.29 -10.63
CA GLU A 88 7.58 -1.29 -9.58
C GLU A 88 8.17 0.05 -10.02
N ILE A 89 9.27 0.04 -10.81
CA ILE A 89 9.80 1.25 -11.46
C ILE A 89 8.75 1.90 -12.36
N ASN A 90 8.05 1.11 -13.18
CA ASN A 90 6.98 1.63 -14.02
C ASN A 90 5.81 2.20 -13.20
N TYR A 91 5.46 1.58 -12.07
CA TYR A 91 4.42 2.10 -11.18
C TYR A 91 4.83 3.41 -10.52
N ASP A 92 6.09 3.54 -10.12
CA ASP A 92 6.68 4.75 -9.54
C ASP A 92 6.71 5.90 -10.55
N ASP A 93 7.15 5.64 -11.78
CA ASP A 93 7.13 6.64 -12.85
C ASP A 93 5.70 7.06 -13.23
N ALA A 94 4.76 6.12 -13.28
CA ALA A 94 3.36 6.44 -13.51
C ALA A 94 2.77 7.25 -12.34
N LEU A 95 3.19 7.00 -11.10
CA LEU A 95 2.80 7.82 -9.95
C LEU A 95 3.28 9.26 -10.11
N LYS A 96 4.51 9.50 -10.59
CA LYS A 96 5.02 10.86 -10.88
C LYS A 96 4.12 11.57 -11.89
N LEU A 97 3.74 10.90 -12.99
CA LEU A 97 2.81 11.46 -13.98
C LEU A 97 1.45 11.80 -13.38
N ILE A 98 0.89 10.93 -12.54
CA ILE A 98 -0.37 11.20 -11.83
C ILE A 98 -0.24 12.45 -10.95
N LEU A 99 0.87 12.60 -10.21
CA LEU A 99 1.12 13.74 -9.34
C LEU A 99 1.33 15.05 -10.11
N GLU A 100 1.92 14.98 -11.30
CA GLU A 100 2.03 16.10 -12.25
C GLU A 100 0.71 16.47 -12.93
N ASN A 101 -0.42 15.89 -12.48
CA ASN A 101 -1.74 16.07 -13.07
C ASN A 101 -1.81 15.61 -14.54
N LYS A 102 -1.06 14.55 -14.89
CA LYS A 102 -1.11 13.84 -16.18
C LYS A 102 -1.58 12.38 -16.01
N PRO A 103 -2.75 12.14 -15.40
CA PRO A 103 -3.24 10.78 -15.12
C PRO A 103 -3.55 9.95 -16.38
N LEU A 104 -3.85 10.59 -17.51
CA LEU A 104 -4.06 9.89 -18.78
C LEU A 104 -2.74 9.35 -19.34
N ASP A 105 -1.66 10.13 -19.30
CA ASP A 105 -0.33 9.68 -19.71
C ASP A 105 0.16 8.52 -18.84
N ALA A 106 -0.12 8.58 -17.53
CA ALA A 106 0.13 7.47 -16.62
C ALA A 106 -0.66 6.21 -17.00
N TYR A 107 -1.92 6.37 -17.40
CA TYR A 107 -2.76 5.26 -17.84
C TYR A 107 -2.27 4.63 -19.14
N GLU A 108 -1.87 5.45 -20.12
CA GLU A 108 -1.26 4.97 -21.36
C GLU A 108 0.07 4.24 -21.11
N LYS A 109 0.93 4.79 -20.24
CA LYS A 109 2.20 4.15 -19.85
C LYS A 109 1.99 2.79 -19.18
N LEU A 110 0.86 2.60 -18.53
CA LEU A 110 0.48 1.35 -17.85
C LEU A 110 -0.43 0.48 -18.72
N ASP A 111 -0.32 0.59 -20.04
CA ASP A 111 -1.04 -0.20 -21.04
C ASP A 111 -2.56 -0.15 -20.90
N ARG A 112 -3.08 0.98 -20.40
CA ARG A 112 -4.51 1.18 -20.09
C ARG A 112 -5.06 0.12 -19.13
N ASP A 113 -4.23 -0.37 -18.20
CA ASP A 113 -4.65 -1.33 -17.17
C ASP A 113 -4.93 -0.62 -15.84
N LYS A 114 -6.21 -0.61 -15.43
CA LYS A 114 -6.65 -0.01 -14.16
C LYS A 114 -6.05 -0.68 -12.92
N GLY A 115 -5.73 -1.98 -12.99
CA GLY A 115 -5.04 -2.71 -11.94
C GLY A 115 -3.61 -2.22 -11.76
N ASN A 116 -2.91 -1.90 -12.84
CA ASN A 116 -1.59 -1.29 -12.77
C ASN A 116 -1.65 0.15 -12.21
N VAL A 117 -2.65 0.96 -12.58
CA VAL A 117 -2.86 2.27 -11.93
C VAL A 117 -3.10 2.12 -10.43
N ALA A 118 -3.88 1.11 -10.01
CA ALA A 118 -4.09 0.81 -8.60
C ALA A 118 -2.78 0.41 -7.88
N LYS A 119 -1.82 -0.20 -8.57
CA LYS A 119 -0.49 -0.51 -8.03
C LYS A 119 0.38 0.75 -7.87
N SER A 120 0.25 1.75 -8.75
CA SER A 120 0.86 3.08 -8.52
C SER A 120 0.30 3.78 -7.28
N LEU A 121 -1.02 3.72 -7.06
CA LEU A 121 -1.60 4.20 -5.80
C LEU A 121 -1.15 3.38 -4.59
N ARG A 122 -0.96 2.07 -4.75
CA ARG A 122 -0.39 1.20 -3.70
C ARG A 122 1.02 1.62 -3.34
N LEU A 123 1.85 1.99 -4.32
CA LEU A 123 3.18 2.51 -4.08
C LEU A 123 3.14 3.78 -3.23
N ALA A 124 2.36 4.79 -3.63
CA ALA A 124 2.17 6.02 -2.83
C ALA A 124 1.66 5.72 -1.41
N PHE A 125 0.76 4.75 -1.29
CA PHE A 125 0.23 4.29 -0.01
C PHE A 125 1.31 3.65 0.87
N ILE A 126 2.18 2.81 0.34
CA ILE A 126 3.25 2.19 1.13
C ILE A 126 4.28 3.24 1.55
N GLU A 127 4.70 4.12 0.65
CA GLU A 127 5.58 5.26 0.97
C GLU A 127 5.01 6.10 2.13
N THR A 128 3.69 6.28 2.13
CA THR A 128 2.96 7.00 3.18
C THR A 128 2.91 6.23 4.49
N VAL A 129 2.48 4.95 4.47
CA VAL A 129 2.30 4.12 5.66
C VAL A 129 3.61 3.87 6.39
N PHE A 130 4.70 3.67 5.65
CA PHE A 130 6.04 3.56 6.21
C PHE A 130 6.67 4.92 6.53
N SER A 131 5.94 6.03 6.37
CA SER A 131 6.38 7.38 6.72
C SER A 131 7.63 7.86 5.95
N PHE A 132 7.85 7.34 4.74
CA PHE A 132 8.86 7.85 3.81
C PHE A 132 8.36 9.11 3.08
N LYS A 133 7.04 9.23 2.88
CA LYS A 133 6.40 10.41 2.30
C LYS A 133 5.16 10.84 3.10
N PRO A 134 4.74 12.11 3.02
CA PRO A 134 3.53 12.58 3.70
C PRO A 134 2.25 12.05 3.03
N GLU A 135 1.17 11.90 3.82
CA GLU A 135 -0.12 11.38 3.32
C GLU A 135 -0.70 12.19 2.15
N GLU A 136 -0.37 13.48 2.07
CA GLU A 136 -0.83 14.38 1.02
C GLU A 136 -0.42 13.91 -0.39
N ILE A 137 0.69 13.18 -0.53
CA ILE A 137 1.10 12.59 -1.81
C ILE A 137 0.03 11.61 -2.31
N LEU A 138 -0.45 10.71 -1.45
CA LEU A 138 -1.51 9.77 -1.80
C LEU A 138 -2.83 10.49 -2.09
N PHE A 139 -3.19 11.50 -1.29
CA PHE A 139 -4.43 12.25 -1.49
C PHE A 139 -4.43 13.00 -2.82
N ASN A 140 -3.32 13.65 -3.17
CA ASN A 140 -3.18 14.32 -4.46
C ASN A 140 -3.25 13.33 -5.62
N ALA A 141 -2.61 12.16 -5.51
CA ALA A 141 -2.71 11.13 -6.54
C ALA A 141 -4.17 10.65 -6.75
N ILE A 142 -4.90 10.42 -5.64
CA ILE A 142 -6.32 10.04 -5.69
C ILE A 142 -7.18 11.15 -6.32
N ARG A 143 -7.00 12.40 -5.92
CA ARG A 143 -7.76 13.54 -6.45
C ARG A 143 -7.51 13.73 -7.94
N ASN A 144 -6.24 13.67 -8.37
CA ASN A 144 -5.87 13.82 -9.77
C ASN A 144 -6.49 12.73 -10.65
N LEU A 145 -6.51 11.47 -10.19
CA LEU A 145 -7.21 10.39 -10.89
C LEU A 145 -8.74 10.60 -10.94
N ASN A 146 -9.34 11.09 -9.86
CA ASN A 146 -10.78 11.33 -9.78
C ASN A 146 -11.25 12.52 -10.62
N ASN A 147 -10.38 13.51 -10.86
CA ASN A 147 -10.69 14.70 -11.64
C ASN A 147 -10.64 14.46 -13.17
N THR A 148 -10.29 13.26 -13.59
CA THR A 148 -10.25 12.90 -15.01
C THR A 148 -11.65 12.76 -15.62
N ALA A 149 -11.75 12.76 -16.95
CA ALA A 149 -12.99 12.41 -17.64
C ALA A 149 -13.21 10.88 -17.73
N LEU A 150 -12.19 10.07 -17.46
CA LEU A 150 -12.19 8.64 -17.72
C LEU A 150 -12.71 7.84 -16.51
N ASP A 151 -13.82 7.12 -16.70
CA ASP A 151 -14.52 6.45 -15.61
C ASP A 151 -13.70 5.32 -14.95
N ASP A 152 -12.81 4.65 -15.69
CA ASP A 152 -11.92 3.63 -15.12
C ASP A 152 -10.96 4.22 -14.06
N LEU A 153 -10.43 5.42 -14.31
CA LEU A 153 -9.53 6.10 -13.38
C LEU A 153 -10.30 6.64 -12.17
N LYS A 154 -11.49 7.22 -12.39
CA LYS A 154 -12.38 7.61 -11.29
C LYS A 154 -12.75 6.43 -10.41
N HIS A 155 -13.14 5.30 -11.00
CA HIS A 155 -13.48 4.10 -10.26
C HIS A 155 -12.30 3.57 -9.45
N THR A 156 -11.09 3.65 -10.01
CA THR A 156 -9.85 3.30 -9.30
C THR A 156 -9.62 4.22 -8.10
N ALA A 157 -9.72 5.54 -8.26
CA ALA A 157 -9.61 6.51 -7.18
C ALA A 157 -10.64 6.30 -6.06
N VAL A 158 -11.90 6.07 -6.43
CA VAL A 158 -13.01 5.80 -5.50
C VAL A 158 -12.77 4.48 -4.73
N SER A 159 -12.40 3.42 -5.45
CA SER A 159 -12.13 2.11 -4.86
C SER A 159 -10.93 2.15 -3.91
N PHE A 160 -9.88 2.86 -4.29
CA PHE A 160 -8.67 3.00 -3.48
C PHE A 160 -8.93 3.88 -2.25
N SER A 161 -9.70 4.96 -2.37
CA SER A 161 -10.15 5.78 -1.22
C SER A 161 -10.87 4.95 -0.16
N ARG A 162 -11.76 4.06 -0.59
CA ARG A 162 -12.47 3.13 0.30
C ARG A 162 -11.50 2.13 0.97
N PHE A 163 -10.54 1.59 0.23
CA PHE A 163 -9.49 0.72 0.77
C PHE A 163 -8.63 1.46 1.80
N TYR A 164 -8.09 2.62 1.46
CA TYR A 164 -7.27 3.44 2.34
C TYR A 164 -7.99 3.76 3.65
N THR A 165 -9.25 4.19 3.55
CA THR A 165 -10.08 4.47 4.73
C THR A 165 -10.24 3.24 5.61
N ALA A 166 -10.53 2.07 5.02
CA ALA A 166 -10.67 0.83 5.78
C ALA A 166 -9.35 0.44 6.45
N PHE A 167 -8.24 0.59 5.74
CA PHE A 167 -6.91 0.29 6.24
C PHE A 167 -6.50 1.19 7.40
N LYS A 168 -6.68 2.51 7.29
CA LYS A 168 -6.35 3.47 8.36
C LYS A 168 -7.21 3.27 9.61
N ILE A 169 -8.46 2.84 9.46
CA ILE A 169 -9.28 2.46 10.62
C ILE A 169 -8.75 1.18 11.26
N ALA A 170 -8.43 0.16 10.47
CA ALA A 170 -7.85 -1.08 10.98
C ALA A 170 -6.50 -0.82 11.69
N GLU A 171 -5.68 0.05 11.12
CA GLU A 171 -4.44 0.56 11.71
C GLU A 171 -4.70 1.24 13.07
N GLY A 172 -5.66 2.18 13.13
CA GLY A 172 -6.01 2.86 14.38
C GLY A 172 -6.56 1.92 15.47
N ILE A 173 -7.25 0.85 15.08
CA ILE A 173 -7.65 -0.21 16.03
C ILE A 173 -6.41 -0.96 16.54
N ALA A 174 -5.46 -1.30 15.66
CA ALA A 174 -4.22 -1.99 16.04
C ALA A 174 -3.37 -1.15 17.00
N GLU A 175 -3.29 0.17 16.76
CA GLU A 175 -2.60 1.14 17.62
C GLU A 175 -3.39 1.50 18.88
N LYS A 176 -4.62 0.96 19.05
CA LYS A 176 -5.54 1.28 20.14
C LYS A 176 -5.90 2.77 20.21
N SER A 177 -5.81 3.52 19.11
CA SER A 177 -6.31 4.89 19.00
C SER A 177 -7.81 4.92 18.70
N ILE A 178 -8.35 3.86 18.08
CA ILE A 178 -9.78 3.65 17.87
C ILE A 178 -10.25 2.52 18.80
N ARG A 179 -11.10 2.85 19.77
CA ARG A 179 -11.52 1.91 20.83
C ARG A 179 -13.01 1.63 20.88
N ASP A 180 -13.79 2.37 20.11
CA ASP A 180 -15.25 2.37 20.15
C ASP A 180 -15.82 2.84 18.79
N LYS A 181 -17.13 2.62 18.62
CA LYS A 181 -17.87 2.93 17.41
C LYS A 181 -17.92 4.41 17.08
N MET A 182 -17.99 5.29 18.08
CA MET A 182 -18.04 6.73 17.85
C MET A 182 -16.71 7.20 17.26
N SER A 183 -15.59 6.84 17.89
CA SER A 183 -14.24 7.14 17.40
C SER A 183 -14.02 6.63 15.96
N LEU A 184 -14.54 5.44 15.66
CA LEU A 184 -14.48 4.84 14.33
C LEU A 184 -15.25 5.65 13.28
N GLU A 185 -16.49 6.05 13.57
CA GLU A 185 -17.32 6.82 12.63
C GLU A 185 -16.80 8.26 12.43
N VAL A 186 -16.23 8.86 13.47
CA VAL A 186 -15.52 10.14 13.36
C VAL A 186 -14.30 9.99 12.43
N MET A 187 -13.47 8.97 12.66
CA MET A 187 -12.26 8.77 11.85
C MET A 187 -12.58 8.53 10.37
N LYS A 188 -13.64 7.78 10.05
CA LYS A 188 -14.13 7.62 8.66
C LYS A 188 -14.36 8.97 7.98
N LYS A 189 -15.05 9.89 8.67
CA LYS A 189 -15.39 11.21 8.13
C LYS A 189 -14.16 12.08 7.99
N VAL A 190 -13.27 12.07 8.97
CA VAL A 190 -12.00 12.82 8.91
C VAL A 190 -11.15 12.37 7.72
N ILE A 191 -10.98 11.07 7.53
CA ILE A 191 -10.23 10.54 6.38
C ILE A 191 -10.89 10.95 5.07
N ALA A 192 -12.22 10.86 4.96
CA ALA A 192 -12.93 11.24 3.74
C ALA A 192 -12.79 12.71 3.38
N ILE A 193 -12.85 13.59 4.38
CA ILE A 193 -12.59 15.02 4.22
C ILE A 193 -11.15 15.24 3.73
N ASN A 194 -10.18 14.58 4.34
CA ASN A 194 -8.77 14.71 3.95
C ASN A 194 -8.49 14.18 2.54
N ILE A 195 -9.11 13.07 2.13
CA ILE A 195 -8.99 12.59 0.74
C ILE A 195 -9.59 13.62 -0.24
N GLY A 196 -10.72 14.24 0.11
CA GLY A 196 -11.29 15.33 -0.69
C GLY A 196 -12.02 14.90 -1.97
N ILE A 197 -12.45 13.63 -2.06
CA ILE A 197 -13.34 13.15 -3.13
C ILE A 197 -14.56 12.44 -2.53
N LYS A 198 -15.63 12.28 -3.33
CA LYS A 198 -16.82 11.52 -2.91
C LYS A 198 -16.62 10.03 -3.19
N TYR A 199 -16.78 9.20 -2.17
CA TYR A 199 -16.74 7.74 -2.29
C TYR A 199 -17.60 7.09 -1.20
N PRO A 200 -18.08 5.84 -1.41
CA PRO A 200 -18.79 5.12 -0.37
C PRO A 200 -17.81 4.72 0.75
N LEU A 201 -18.08 5.18 1.97
CA LEU A 201 -17.30 4.80 3.15
C LEU A 201 -17.30 3.28 3.36
N PRO A 202 -16.19 2.70 3.84
CA PRO A 202 -16.09 1.26 4.00
C PRO A 202 -17.05 0.72 5.07
N ARG A 203 -17.64 -0.44 4.77
CA ARG A 203 -18.48 -1.18 5.71
C ARG A 203 -17.63 -1.86 6.79
N GLN A 204 -18.27 -2.24 7.89
CA GLN A 204 -17.60 -2.85 9.04
C GLN A 204 -16.91 -4.17 8.68
N GLU A 205 -17.49 -4.97 7.79
CA GLU A 205 -16.93 -6.25 7.34
C GLU A 205 -15.60 -6.03 6.64
N TYR A 206 -15.48 -4.95 5.85
CA TYR A 206 -14.24 -4.67 5.14
C TYR A 206 -13.13 -4.19 6.08
N ILE A 207 -13.47 -3.35 7.06
CA ILE A 207 -12.54 -2.92 8.12
C ILE A 207 -12.09 -4.15 8.93
N SER A 208 -13.05 -5.01 9.32
CA SER A 208 -12.78 -6.22 10.10
C SER A 208 -11.83 -7.16 9.37
N LEU A 209 -12.04 -7.35 8.06
CA LEU A 209 -11.17 -8.15 7.22
C LEU A 209 -9.73 -7.64 7.27
N ILE A 210 -9.50 -6.35 7.03
CA ILE A 210 -8.13 -5.80 7.05
C ILE A 210 -7.54 -5.88 8.46
N ALA A 211 -8.32 -5.57 9.50
CA ALA A 211 -7.88 -5.63 10.88
C ALA A 211 -7.42 -7.03 11.29
N SER A 212 -8.16 -8.09 10.91
CA SER A 212 -7.76 -9.46 11.22
C SER A 212 -6.63 -9.95 10.31
N GLU A 213 -6.71 -9.68 9.01
CA GLU A 213 -5.81 -10.29 8.02
C GLU A 213 -4.46 -9.58 7.89
N VAL A 214 -4.37 -8.29 8.23
CA VAL A 214 -3.11 -7.53 8.10
C VAL A 214 -2.49 -7.25 9.47
N PHE A 215 -3.31 -6.96 10.48
CA PHE A 215 -2.86 -6.56 11.81
C PHE A 215 -3.07 -7.65 12.88
N ASN A 216 -3.53 -8.84 12.50
CA ASN A 216 -3.77 -9.97 13.41
C ASN A 216 -4.70 -9.62 14.59
N ILE A 217 -5.65 -8.70 14.40
CA ILE A 217 -6.56 -8.27 15.47
C ILE A 217 -7.62 -9.34 15.74
N ASN A 218 -7.81 -9.67 17.02
CA ASN A 218 -8.78 -10.69 17.45
C ASN A 218 -10.23 -10.24 17.21
N GLN A 219 -11.06 -11.15 16.68
CA GLN A 219 -12.49 -10.93 16.43
C GLN A 219 -13.29 -10.47 17.66
N LYS A 220 -12.92 -10.87 18.88
CA LYS A 220 -13.56 -10.39 20.12
C LYS A 220 -13.37 -8.89 20.32
N ILE A 221 -12.19 -8.37 20.00
CA ILE A 221 -11.88 -6.93 20.08
C ILE A 221 -12.73 -6.19 19.05
N LEU A 222 -12.76 -6.70 17.81
CA LEU A 222 -13.54 -6.11 16.73
C LEU A 222 -15.03 -6.06 17.08
N LYS A 223 -15.62 -7.15 17.56
CA LYS A 223 -17.02 -7.21 18.00
C LYS A 223 -17.35 -6.14 19.05
N ARG A 224 -16.45 -5.92 20.01
CA ARG A 224 -16.63 -4.89 21.04
C ARG A 224 -16.54 -3.46 20.49
N ILE A 225 -15.73 -3.23 19.47
CA ILE A 225 -15.59 -1.89 18.85
C ILE A 225 -16.80 -1.59 17.95
N PHE A 226 -17.34 -2.61 17.28
CA PHE A 226 -18.44 -2.45 16.32
C PHE A 226 -19.84 -2.46 16.93
N SER A 227 -20.01 -3.00 18.15
CA SER A 227 -21.25 -2.90 18.93
C SER A 227 -21.59 -1.44 19.22
#